data_AF-A0A0K1EHG6-F1
#
_entry.id   AF-A0A0K1EHG6-F1
#
_cell.length_a   1.000
_cell.length_b   1.000
_cell.length_c   1.000
_cell.angle_alpha   90.00
_cell.angle_beta   90.00
_cell.angle_gamma   90.00
#
_symmetry.space_group_name_H-M   'P 1'
#
loop_
_entity.id
_entity.type
_entity.pdbx_description
1 polymer ?
#
loop_
_entity_poly.entity_id
_entity_poly.type
_entity_poly.pdbx_seq_one_letter_code
_entity_poly.pdbx_strand_id
1 'polypeptide(L)'
;MRVAFVILGVLLGCGPHQGEITPPDVPDTDHCQAAERRLEALQCMNPRGEPMWVNRLGERFAETCRVTQDEGGVFLNPRCIAGVSACSEVDACAQQP
;
A
#
# COMPACT_ATOMS: atom_id res chain seq x y z
N MET A 1 61.91 -8.45 -8.16
CA MET A 1 61.44 -7.18 -8.76
C MET A 1 60.88 -7.45 -10.15
N ARG A 2 59.56 -7.30 -10.33
CA ARG A 2 58.91 -6.74 -11.53
C ARG A 2 57.40 -6.68 -11.27
N VAL A 3 56.90 -5.46 -11.28
CA VAL A 3 55.52 -5.01 -11.10
C VAL A 3 54.88 -4.89 -12.48
N ALA A 4 53.63 -5.34 -12.61
CA ALA A 4 52.63 -4.93 -13.61
C ALA A 4 51.29 -5.52 -13.13
N PHE A 5 50.44 -4.84 -12.35
CA PHE A 5 49.51 -3.74 -12.64
C PHE A 5 48.44 -4.02 -13.72
N VAL A 6 47.20 -3.84 -13.27
CA VAL A 6 45.92 -3.65 -13.99
C VAL A 6 45.21 -4.90 -14.53
N ILE A 7 44.23 -5.40 -13.75
CA ILE A 7 42.86 -5.56 -14.28
C ILE A 7 41.88 -4.92 -13.29
N LEU A 8 41.33 -3.82 -13.79
CA LEU A 8 40.22 -3.02 -13.30
C LEU A 8 38.91 -3.74 -13.64
N GLY A 9 37.94 -3.80 -12.72
CA GLY A 9 36.54 -3.80 -13.14
C GLY A 9 35.56 -4.73 -12.40
N VAL A 10 34.75 -4.09 -11.56
CA VAL A 10 33.31 -4.33 -11.42
C VAL A 10 32.86 -5.67 -10.82
N LEU A 11 32.72 -5.68 -9.49
CA LEU A 11 31.55 -6.29 -8.83
C LEU A 11 31.13 -5.38 -7.68
N LEU A 12 30.51 -4.25 -8.03
CA LEU A 12 29.54 -3.55 -7.19
C LEU A 12 28.36 -4.52 -6.99
N GLY A 13 28.53 -5.48 -6.08
CA GLY A 13 27.43 -6.28 -5.56
C GLY A 13 26.54 -5.35 -4.75
N CYS A 14 25.38 -5.04 -5.31
CA CYS A 14 24.31 -4.28 -4.71
C CYS A 14 24.08 -4.77 -3.27
N GLY A 15 24.34 -3.89 -2.30
CA GLY A 15 23.86 -4.11 -0.94
C GLY A 15 22.33 -4.19 -0.95
N PRO A 16 21.71 -4.94 -0.02
CA PRO A 16 20.27 -4.90 0.13
C PRO A 16 19.93 -3.51 0.65
N HIS A 17 19.57 -2.59 -0.25
CA HIS A 17 18.78 -1.42 0.14
C HIS A 17 17.42 -2.00 0.55
N GLN A 18 17.29 -2.33 1.83
CA GLN A 18 15.99 -2.38 2.48
C GLN A 18 15.44 -0.96 2.32
N GLY A 19 14.64 -0.75 1.28
CA GLY A 19 13.88 0.48 1.11
C GLY A 19 13.10 0.66 2.40
N GLU A 20 13.51 1.64 3.18
CA GLU A 20 12.78 2.10 4.35
C GLU A 20 11.34 2.33 3.89
N ILE A 21 10.39 1.54 4.41
CA ILE A 21 8.97 1.75 4.17
C ILE A 21 8.67 3.07 4.86
N THR A 22 8.86 4.17 4.13
CA THR A 22 8.57 5.51 4.61
C THR A 22 7.05 5.59 4.62
N PRO A 23 6.40 5.80 5.77
CA PRO A 23 4.96 6.00 5.78
C PRO A 23 4.62 7.16 4.83
N PRO A 24 3.58 7.03 3.98
CA PRO A 24 3.28 8.05 2.99
C PRO A 24 3.06 9.41 3.66
N ASP A 25 3.77 10.42 3.14
CA ASP A 25 3.97 11.76 3.74
C ASP A 25 2.72 12.68 3.69
N VAL A 26 1.52 12.14 3.45
CA VAL A 26 0.28 12.92 3.38
C VAL A 26 -0.89 12.07 3.86
N PRO A 27 -1.70 12.52 4.84
CA PRO A 27 -2.96 11.87 5.17
C PRO A 27 -3.92 11.98 3.97
N ASP A 28 -3.99 10.90 3.19
CA ASP A 28 -4.81 10.73 1.98
C ASP A 28 -6.31 10.58 2.30
N THR A 29 -6.83 11.43 3.18
CA THR A 29 -8.22 11.42 3.66
C THR A 29 -9.25 11.63 2.53
N ASP A 30 -8.83 12.29 1.45
CA ASP A 30 -9.59 12.44 0.20
C ASP A 30 -9.74 11.12 -0.57
N HIS A 31 -8.74 10.25 -0.50
CA HIS A 31 -8.79 8.94 -1.15
C HIS A 31 -9.55 7.91 -0.33
N CYS A 32 -9.72 8.08 0.99
CA CYS A 32 -10.53 7.18 1.81
C CYS A 32 -11.95 7.00 1.26
N GLN A 33 -12.59 8.11 0.83
CA GLN A 33 -13.94 8.04 0.27
C GLN A 33 -13.97 7.48 -1.15
N ALA A 34 -12.93 7.76 -1.95
CA ALA A 34 -12.80 7.20 -3.29
C ALA A 34 -12.57 5.68 -3.26
N ALA A 35 -11.73 5.21 -2.33
CA ALA A 35 -11.47 3.81 -2.07
C ALA A 35 -12.75 3.08 -1.65
N GLU A 36 -13.51 3.64 -0.69
CA GLU A 36 -14.79 3.06 -0.28
C GLU A 36 -15.75 2.90 -1.46
N ARG A 37 -15.97 3.97 -2.23
CA ARG A 37 -16.84 3.92 -3.42
C ARG A 37 -16.36 2.90 -4.43
N ARG A 38 -15.05 2.73 -4.59
CA ARG A 38 -14.49 1.75 -5.51
C ARG A 38 -14.73 0.32 -5.04
N LEU A 39 -14.51 0.03 -3.76
CA LEU A 39 -14.79 -1.27 -3.14
C LEU A 39 -16.28 -1.63 -3.25
N GLU A 40 -17.16 -0.66 -2.98
CA GLU A 40 -18.62 -0.83 -3.08
C GLU A 40 -19.06 -1.02 -4.54
N ALA A 41 -18.53 -0.24 -5.49
CA ALA A 41 -18.87 -0.37 -6.91
C ALA A 41 -18.44 -1.71 -7.51
N LEU A 42 -17.29 -2.23 -7.09
CA LEU A 42 -16.79 -3.54 -7.52
C LEU A 42 -17.39 -4.70 -6.71
N GLN A 43 -18.17 -4.42 -5.67
CA GLN A 43 -18.73 -5.41 -4.73
C GLN A 43 -17.64 -6.33 -4.15
N CYS A 44 -16.50 -5.75 -3.77
CA CYS A 44 -15.39 -6.51 -3.24
C CYS A 44 -15.70 -7.11 -1.86
N MET A 45 -15.62 -8.44 -1.80
CA MET A 45 -15.80 -9.23 -0.58
C MET A 45 -14.45 -9.72 -0.08
N ASN A 46 -14.28 -9.78 1.24
CA ASN A 46 -13.14 -10.43 1.85
C ASN A 46 -13.28 -11.98 1.76
N PRO A 47 -12.24 -12.77 2.10
CA PRO A 47 -12.31 -14.24 2.05
C PRO A 47 -13.40 -14.90 2.91
N ARG A 48 -14.02 -14.15 3.82
CA ARG A 48 -15.13 -14.60 4.67
C ARG A 48 -16.50 -14.23 4.09
N GLY A 49 -16.54 -13.67 2.88
CA GLY A 49 -17.76 -13.26 2.18
C GLY A 49 -18.37 -11.97 2.71
N GLU A 50 -17.63 -11.19 3.49
CA GLU A 50 -18.11 -9.91 4.03
C GLU A 50 -17.66 -8.75 3.12
N PRO A 51 -18.48 -7.69 2.96
CA PRO A 51 -18.12 -6.53 2.17
C PRO A 51 -16.87 -5.85 2.72
N MET A 52 -15.98 -5.40 1.85
CA MET A 52 -14.74 -4.72 2.26
C MET A 52 -14.92 -3.23 2.58
N TRP A 53 -16.06 -2.63 2.19
CA TRP A 53 -16.37 -1.21 2.43
C TRP A 53 -17.08 -0.95 3.77
N VAL A 54 -17.36 -1.99 4.55
CA VAL A 54 -17.94 -1.93 5.89
C VAL A 54 -17.23 -2.95 6.78
N ASN A 55 -16.82 -2.56 7.99
CA ASN A 55 -16.19 -3.49 8.92
C ASN A 55 -17.23 -4.32 9.71
N ARG A 56 -16.78 -5.22 10.60
CA ARG A 56 -17.69 -6.09 11.36
C ARG A 56 -18.57 -5.35 12.39
N LEU A 57 -18.22 -4.12 12.74
CA LEU A 57 -18.99 -3.26 13.64
C LEU A 57 -20.06 -2.44 12.88
N GLY A 58 -20.10 -2.54 11.54
CA GLY A 58 -20.99 -1.73 10.71
C GLY A 58 -20.41 -0.37 10.33
N GLU A 59 -19.16 -0.09 10.67
CA GLU A 59 -18.50 1.20 10.37
C GLU A 59 -18.01 1.23 8.92
N ARG A 60 -18.13 2.40 8.31
CA ARG A 60 -17.76 2.64 6.90
C ARG A 60 -16.24 2.68 6.75
N PHE A 61 -15.74 2.13 5.64
CA PHE A 61 -14.31 2.12 5.32
C PHE A 61 -13.72 3.53 5.33
N ALA A 62 -14.40 4.50 4.72
CA ALA A 62 -13.90 5.86 4.58
C ALA A 62 -13.72 6.55 5.94
N GLU A 63 -14.62 6.29 6.89
CA GLU A 63 -14.56 6.82 8.25
C GLU A 63 -13.41 6.17 9.03
N THR A 64 -13.32 4.84 9.01
CA THR A 64 -12.23 4.09 9.66
C THR A 64 -10.86 4.49 9.11
N CYS A 65 -10.76 4.66 7.80
CA CYS A 65 -9.56 5.10 7.08
C CYS A 65 -9.09 6.48 7.54
N ARG A 66 -10.00 7.46 7.65
CA ARG A 66 -9.68 8.82 8.10
C ARG A 66 -9.19 8.84 9.53
N VAL A 67 -9.95 8.22 10.45
CA VAL A 67 -9.56 8.15 11.86
C VAL A 67 -8.20 7.50 12.03
N THR A 68 -7.96 6.37 11.34
CA THR A 68 -6.67 5.66 11.42
C THR A 68 -5.51 6.52 10.89
N GLN A 69 -5.70 7.25 9.79
CA GLN A 69 -4.68 8.15 9.26
C GLN A 69 -4.41 9.35 10.18
N ASP A 70 -5.46 9.94 10.77
CA ASP A 70 -5.34 11.07 11.69
C ASP A 70 -4.61 10.66 12.99
N GLU A 71 -4.79 9.42 13.42
CA GLU A 71 -4.10 8.83 14.58
C GLU A 71 -2.66 8.35 14.27
N GLY A 72 -2.20 8.52 13.02
CA GLY A 72 -0.86 8.06 12.59
C GLY A 72 -0.73 6.54 12.48
N GLY A 73 -1.86 5.83 12.40
CA GLY A 73 -1.91 4.39 12.19
C GLY A 73 -1.61 4.01 10.74
N VAL A 74 -1.27 2.73 10.54
CA VAL A 74 -1.09 2.15 9.20
C VAL A 74 -2.41 1.53 8.75
N PHE A 75 -2.96 2.06 7.67
CA PHE A 75 -4.16 1.53 7.02
C PHE A 75 -3.84 1.08 5.60
N LEU A 76 -4.70 0.28 4.98
CA LEU A 76 -4.61 -0.05 3.56
C LEU A 76 -4.44 1.23 2.73
N ASN A 77 -3.56 1.24 1.72
CA ASN A 77 -3.28 2.42 0.92
C ASN A 77 -4.55 2.86 0.14
N PRO A 78 -5.24 3.93 0.57
CA PRO A 78 -6.54 4.28 -0.03
C PRO A 78 -6.37 4.83 -1.44
N ARG A 79 -5.21 5.42 -1.77
CA ARG A 79 -4.89 5.86 -3.14
C ARG A 79 -4.83 4.68 -4.10
N CYS A 80 -4.16 3.59 -3.70
CA CYS A 80 -4.13 2.36 -4.49
C CYS A 80 -5.54 1.80 -4.68
N ILE A 81 -6.32 1.66 -3.60
CA ILE A 81 -7.67 1.09 -3.66
C ILE A 81 -8.59 1.92 -4.55
N ALA A 82 -8.50 3.25 -4.54
CA ALA A 82 -9.30 4.08 -5.44
C ALA A 82 -9.03 3.78 -6.93
N GLY A 83 -7.81 3.35 -7.27
CA GLY A 83 -7.35 3.09 -8.62
C GLY A 83 -7.68 1.71 -9.19
N VAL A 84 -7.96 0.71 -8.34
CA VAL A 84 -8.10 -0.69 -8.80
C VAL A 84 -9.27 -0.90 -9.76
N SER A 85 -9.11 -1.84 -10.68
CA SER A 85 -10.12 -2.22 -11.67
C SER A 85 -10.87 -3.51 -11.30
N ALA A 86 -10.31 -4.32 -10.42
CA ALA A 86 -10.85 -5.60 -9.97
C ALA A 86 -10.54 -5.87 -8.50
N CYS A 87 -11.38 -6.66 -7.84
CA CYS A 87 -11.18 -7.00 -6.42
C CYS A 87 -9.90 -7.79 -6.15
N SER A 88 -9.40 -8.55 -7.14
CA SER A 88 -8.12 -9.26 -7.04
C SER A 88 -6.89 -8.35 -6.92
N GLU A 89 -7.02 -7.07 -7.26
CA GLU A 89 -5.92 -6.09 -7.16
C GLU A 89 -5.84 -5.46 -5.76
N VAL A 90 -6.90 -5.57 -4.95
CA VAL A 90 -6.98 -4.91 -3.63
C VAL A 90 -5.94 -5.45 -2.65
N ASP A 91 -5.65 -6.75 -2.68
CA ASP A 91 -4.65 -7.37 -1.81
C ASP A 91 -3.22 -6.84 -2.04
N ALA A 92 -2.94 -6.33 -3.24
CA ALA A 92 -1.67 -5.68 -3.56
C ALA A 92 -1.56 -4.29 -2.91
N CYS A 93 -2.69 -3.61 -2.66
CA CYS A 93 -2.71 -2.27 -2.04
C CYS A 93 -2.28 -2.25 -0.57
N ALA A 94 -2.23 -3.40 0.11
CA ALA A 94 -1.66 -3.52 1.45
C ALA A 94 -0.12 -3.50 1.46
N GLN A 95 0.51 -3.75 0.31
CA GLN A 95 1.95 -4.01 0.18
C GLN A 95 2.72 -2.86 -0.48
N GLN A 96 2.04 -1.75 -0.79
CA GLN A 96 2.67 -0.60 -1.44
C GLN A 96 2.90 0.54 -0.43
N PRO A 97 4.13 1.07 -0.34
CA PRO A 97 4.44 2.24 0.49
C PRO A 97 3.68 3.49 0.02
#